data_AF-A0A117L694-F1
#
_entry.id   AF-A0A117L694-F1
#
_cell.length_a   1.000
_cell.length_b   1.000
_cell.length_c   1.000
_cell.angle_alpha   90.00
_cell.angle_beta   90.00
_cell.angle_gamma   90.00
#
_symmetry.space_group_name_H-M   'P 1'
#
loop_
_entity.id
_entity.type
_entity.pdbx_description
1 polymer ?
#
loop_
_entity_poly.entity_id
_entity_poly.type
_entity_poly.pdbx_seq_one_letter_code
_entity_poly.pdbx_strand_id
1 'polypeptide(L)' 'MIRKFITTKEFAEMYGVKIGTVQAWCRSKRLNAVKIGKEWRIPLSELEKLGIKIDTGK' A
#
# COMPACT_ATOMS: atom_id res chain seq x y z
N MET A 1 3.85 20.69 5.29
CA MET A 1 2.80 19.68 5.01
C MET A 1 3.48 18.30 5.02
N ILE A 2 3.24 17.50 6.06
CA ILE A 2 3.98 16.24 6.28
C ILE A 2 3.44 15.20 5.28
N ARG A 3 4.20 14.90 4.22
CA ARG A 3 3.90 13.77 3.34
C ARG A 3 4.16 12.48 4.14
N LYS A 4 3.11 11.95 4.77
CA LYS A 4 3.19 10.67 5.49
C LYS A 4 3.28 9.54 4.47
N PHE A 5 4.41 8.86 4.45
CA PHE A 5 4.60 7.63 3.70
C PHE A 5 4.60 6.46 4.68
N ILE A 6 3.90 5.39 4.34
CA ILE A 6 3.92 4.14 5.08
C ILE A 6 4.69 3.08 4.29
N THR A 7 5.19 2.09 5.01
CA THR A 7 5.81 0.92 4.39
C THR A 7 4.76 -0.04 3.82
N THR A 8 5.18 -0.94 2.94
CA THR A 8 4.33 -2.06 2.49
C THR A 8 3.88 -2.96 3.63
N LYS A 9 4.64 -3.01 4.74
CA LYS A 9 4.29 -3.78 5.92
C LYS A 9 3.13 -3.11 6.67
N GLU A 10 3.25 -1.83 6.98
CA GLU A 10 2.17 -1.06 7.61
C GLU A 10 0.90 -1.06 6.75
N PHE A 11 1.05 -0.93 5.42
CA PHE A 11 -0.08 -1.06 4.51
C PHE A 11 -0.72 -2.45 4.62
N ALA A 12 0.09 -3.51 4.59
CA ALA A 12 -0.40 -4.87 4.71
C ALA A 12 -1.15 -5.11 6.03
N GLU A 13 -0.63 -4.60 7.15
CA GLU A 13 -1.25 -4.69 8.47
C GLU A 13 -2.57 -3.90 8.54
N MET A 14 -2.60 -2.67 8.01
CA MET A 14 -3.83 -1.85 8.00
C MET A 14 -4.93 -2.43 7.09
N TYR A 15 -4.56 -3.05 5.98
CA TYR A 15 -5.51 -3.60 5.01
C TYR A 15 -5.81 -5.09 5.22
N GLY A 16 -5.13 -5.76 6.15
CA GLY A 16 -5.26 -7.20 6.36
C GLY A 16 -4.82 -8.04 5.15
N VAL A 17 -3.98 -7.50 4.27
CA VAL A 17 -3.50 -8.19 3.06
C VAL A 17 -2.06 -8.66 3.24
N LYS A 18 -1.65 -9.68 2.49
CA LYS A 18 -0.25 -10.13 2.50
C LYS A 18 0.66 -9.04 1.92
N ILE A 19 1.85 -8.87 2.52
CA ILE A 19 2.89 -7.96 2.02
C ILE A 19 3.20 -8.23 0.54
N GLY A 20 3.24 -9.51 0.13
CA GLY A 20 3.44 -9.90 -1.28
C GLY A 20 2.38 -9.33 -2.23
N THR A 21 1.11 -9.28 -1.79
CA THR A 21 0.01 -8.67 -2.55
C THR A 21 0.23 -7.17 -2.71
N VAL A 22 0.60 -6.47 -1.64
CA VAL A 22 0.90 -5.03 -1.69
C VAL A 22 2.06 -4.76 -2.64
N GLN A 23 3.12 -5.56 -2.58
CA GLN A 23 4.24 -5.44 -3.50
C GLN A 23 3.86 -5.74 -4.96
N ALA A 24 2.95 -6.68 -5.20
CA ALA A 24 2.45 -6.99 -6.54
C ALA A 24 1.63 -5.81 -7.11
N TRP A 25 0.79 -5.17 -6.28
CA TRP A 25 0.06 -3.96 -6.66
C TRP A 25 0.99 -2.80 -6.97
N CYS A 26 2.03 -2.66 -6.16
CA CYS A 26 3.06 -1.66 -6.37
C CYS A 26 3.84 -1.88 -7.68
N ARG A 27 4.20 -3.13 -7.99
CA ARG A 27 4.84 -3.51 -9.27
C ARG A 27 3.90 -3.30 -10.46
N SER A 28 2.61 -3.56 -10.28
CA SER A 28 1.58 -3.43 -11.32
C SER A 28 1.08 -2.00 -11.50
N LYS A 29 1.67 -1.01 -10.81
CA LYS A 29 1.24 0.40 -10.78
C LYS A 29 -0.23 0.62 -10.42
N ARG A 30 -0.87 -0.35 -9.76
CA ARG A 30 -2.22 -0.21 -9.20
C ARG A 30 -2.24 0.69 -7.96
N LEU A 31 -1.09 0.85 -7.33
CA LEU A 31 -0.90 1.57 -6.09
C LEU A 31 0.35 2.42 -6.26
N ASN A 32 0.23 3.74 -6.16
CA ASN A 32 1.40 4.60 -6.26
C ASN A 32 2.26 4.38 -5.03
N ALA A 33 3.41 3.75 -5.20
CA ALA A 33 4.45 3.74 -4.19
C ALA A 33 5.79 4.12 -4.80
N VAL A 34 6.60 4.77 -3.98
CA VAL A 34 7.96 5.16 -4.33
C VAL A 34 8.90 4.13 -3.75
N LYS A 35 9.74 3.54 -4.58
CA LYS A 35 10.81 2.66 -4.09
C LYS A 35 11.95 3.52 -3.58
N ILE A 36 12.26 3.40 -2.29
CA ILE A 36 13.39 4.09 -1.66
C ILE A 36 14.36 2.99 -1.20
N GLY A 37 15.47 2.83 -1.94
CA GLY A 37 16.42 1.75 -1.73
C GLY A 37 15.79 0.37 -1.92
N LYS A 38 15.67 -0.40 -0.83
CA LYS A 38 15.08 -1.75 -0.82
C LYS A 38 13.61 -1.77 -0.37
N GLU A 39 13.08 -0.65 0.09
CA GLU A 39 11.73 -0.55 0.63
C GLU A 39 10.80 0.22 -0.30
N TRP A 40 9.51 -0.10 -0.21
CA TRP A 40 8.45 0.64 -0.90
C TRP A 40 7.74 1.55 0.09
N ARG A 41 7.59 2.81 -0.30
CA ARG A 41 6.96 3.88 0.47
C ARG A 41 5.70 4.33 -0.22
N ILE A 42 4.57 4.02 0.41
CA ILE A 42 3.23 4.29 -0.10
C ILE A 42 2.76 5.60 0.55
N PRO A 43 2.38 6.63 -0.22
CA PRO A 43 1.82 7.84 0.33
C PRO A 43 0.44 7.55 0.93
N LEU A 44 0.15 8.16 2.08
CA LEU A 44 -1.10 7.95 2.79
C LEU A 44 -2.34 8.27 1.94
N SER A 45 -2.26 9.24 1.02
CA SER A 45 -3.40 9.58 0.14
C SER A 45 -3.80 8.47 -0.84
N GLU A 46 -2.92 7.51 -1.11
CA GLU A 46 -3.34 6.35 -1.91
C GLU A 46 -4.20 5.38 -1.10
N LEU A 47 -4.07 5.39 0.23
CA LEU A 47 -4.99 4.66 1.11
C LEU A 47 -6.42 5.18 0.96
N GLU A 48 -6.55 6.52 0.98
CA GLU A 48 -7.82 7.22 0.88
C GLU A 48 -8.51 6.98 -0.47
N LYS A 49 -7.73 6.91 -1.56
CA LYS A 49 -8.24 6.62 -2.90
C LYS A 49 -8.77 5.21 -3.09
N LEU A 50 -8.21 4.23 -2.38
CA LEU A 50 -8.59 2.83 -2.56
C LEU A 50 -10.00 2.51 -2.03
N GLY A 51 -10.71 3.48 -1.45
CA GLY A 51 -12.18 3.44 -1.30
C GLY A 51 -12.67 2.13 -0.70
N ILE A 52 -12.26 1.88 0.55
CA ILE A 52 -12.44 0.61 1.26
C ILE A 52 -13.89 0.07 1.11
N LYS A 53 -14.03 -1.04 0.39
CA LYS A 53 -15.04 -2.09 0.64
C LYS A 53 -14.27 -3.37 0.93
N ILE A 54 -14.35 -3.81 2.19
CA ILE A 54 -13.77 -5.07 2.64
C ILE A 54 -14.61 -6.20 2.02
N ASP A 55 -14.19 -6.72 0.88
CA ASP A 55 -14.63 -8.02 0.37
C ASP A 55 -13.43 -8.94 0.46
N THR A 56 -13.13 -9.39 1.68
CA THR A 56 -12.17 -10.47 1.91
C THR A 56 -12.84 -11.78 1.52
N GLY A 57 -12.88 -12.02 0.21
CA GLY A 57 -13.10 -13.34 -0.34
C GLY A 57 -11.91 -14.24 -0.06
N LYS A 58 -12.10 -15.12 0.93
CA LYS A 58 -11.40 -16.40 1.21
C LYS A 58 -10.37 -16.41 2.35
#